data_AF-A0A1Q9T0S0-F1
#
_entry.id   AF-A0A1Q9T0S0-F1
#
_cell.length_a   1.000
_cell.length_b   1.000
_cell.length_c   1.000
_cell.angle_alpha   90.00
_cell.angle_beta   90.00
_cell.angle_gamma   90.00
#
_symmetry.space_group_name_H-M   'P 1'
#
loop_
_entity.id
_entity.type
_entity.pdbx_description
1 polymer ?
#
loop_
_entity_poly.entity_id
_entity_poly.type
_entity_poly.pdbx_seq_one_letter_code
_entity_poly.pdbx_strand_id
1 'polypeptide(L)'
;MELDLPAPDQLRPRWAAVAAVLGSVGYGSEDCRSDDGDWYYHDGGGNWCRLYRYADGRALLVGSDHEYSDTFYGEAAAYFERPETDLLAAGEPWWGDALGWHDRRDGQWVSFIYAFDGQRWRRAPYDLDDGFASLDLPAVSDDRARRTITEYAKGEGDDDLVPDLGSRVEEVLRAGVDVTADQVRALGSHLTEPGVGVAAARGFAAPGRH
;
A
#
# COMPACT_ATOMS: atom_id res chain seq x y z
N MET A 1 9.22 -19.08 2.41
CA MET A 1 9.93 -18.38 3.52
C MET A 1 8.91 -17.57 4.31
N GLU A 2 9.00 -17.58 5.64
CA GLU A 2 8.13 -16.77 6.52
C GLU A 2 8.61 -15.30 6.53
N LEU A 3 7.67 -14.36 6.66
CA LEU A 3 7.93 -12.93 6.67
C LEU A 3 7.39 -12.31 7.96
N ASP A 4 8.15 -11.38 8.54
CA ASP A 4 7.73 -10.59 9.69
C ASP A 4 7.02 -9.32 9.19
N LEU A 5 5.71 -9.44 8.98
CA LEU A 5 4.83 -8.34 8.55
C LEU A 5 3.55 -8.33 9.40
N PRO A 6 2.98 -7.15 9.68
CA PRO A 6 1.69 -7.08 10.37
C PRO A 6 0.60 -7.78 9.57
N ALA A 7 -0.37 -8.38 10.26
CA ALA A 7 -1.55 -8.95 9.62
C ALA A 7 -2.35 -7.85 8.89
N PRO A 8 -3.14 -8.19 7.84
CA PRO A 8 -3.94 -7.22 7.08
C PRO A 8 -4.78 -6.25 7.94
N ASP A 9 -5.42 -6.74 9.00
CA ASP A 9 -6.21 -5.90 9.90
C ASP A 9 -5.39 -4.86 10.67
N GLN A 10 -4.10 -5.12 10.90
CA GLN A 10 -3.15 -4.21 11.55
C GLN A 10 -2.60 -3.16 10.56
N LEU A 11 -2.54 -3.49 9.27
CA LEU A 11 -2.19 -2.54 8.20
C LEU A 11 -3.33 -1.54 7.96
N ARG A 12 -4.58 -2.00 8.06
CA ARG A 12 -5.81 -1.25 7.72
C ARG A 12 -5.85 0.20 8.24
N PRO A 13 -5.73 0.49 9.56
CA PRO A 13 -5.92 1.85 10.05
C PRO A 13 -4.87 2.82 9.48
N ARG A 14 -3.62 2.38 9.33
CA ARG A 14 -2.54 3.19 8.76
C ARG A 14 -2.76 3.45 7.27
N TRP A 15 -3.13 2.41 6.53
CA TRP A 15 -3.39 2.52 5.10
C TRP A 15 -4.57 3.47 4.83
N ALA A 16 -5.65 3.34 5.61
CA ALA A 16 -6.79 4.23 5.54
C ALA A 16 -6.43 5.69 5.88
N ALA A 17 -5.61 5.92 6.92
CA ALA A 17 -5.15 7.26 7.27
C ALA A 17 -4.27 7.89 6.17
N VAL A 18 -3.38 7.10 5.55
CA VAL A 18 -2.56 7.55 4.41
C VAL A 18 -3.46 7.87 3.21
N ALA A 19 -4.42 7.01 2.87
CA ALA A 19 -5.40 7.25 1.80
C ALA A 19 -6.20 8.54 2.04
N ALA A 20 -6.54 8.83 3.30
CA ALA A 20 -7.23 10.06 3.67
C ALA A 20 -6.44 11.31 3.31
N VAL A 21 -5.13 11.27 3.56
CA VAL A 21 -4.25 12.42 3.33
C VAL A 21 -3.94 12.56 1.84
N LEU A 22 -3.51 11.49 1.18
CA LEU A 22 -3.20 11.51 -0.26
C LEU A 22 -4.41 11.88 -1.10
N GLY A 23 -5.59 11.31 -0.79
CA GLY A 23 -6.85 11.63 -1.45
C GLY A 23 -7.31 13.07 -1.25
N SER A 24 -6.75 13.81 -0.29
CA SER A 24 -7.10 15.22 -0.04
C SER A 24 -6.23 16.22 -0.78
N VAL A 25 -5.14 15.78 -1.42
CA VAL A 25 -4.24 16.64 -2.21
C VAL A 25 -4.81 16.92 -3.62
N GLY A 26 -5.89 16.22 -4.02
CA GLY A 26 -6.64 16.44 -5.27
C GLY A 26 -6.20 15.58 -6.46
N TYR A 27 -5.02 14.95 -6.40
CA TYR A 27 -4.56 13.96 -7.39
C TYR A 27 -4.16 12.61 -6.78
N GLY A 28 -3.85 12.56 -5.47
CA GLY A 28 -3.34 11.36 -4.81
C GLY A 28 -4.39 10.30 -4.45
N SER A 29 -5.67 10.50 -4.80
CA SER A 29 -6.71 9.51 -4.52
C SER A 29 -6.55 8.23 -5.33
N GLU A 30 -5.91 8.30 -6.50
CA GLU A 30 -5.58 7.10 -7.29
C GLU A 30 -4.35 6.38 -6.75
N ASP A 31 -3.44 7.10 -6.08
CA ASP A 31 -2.19 6.56 -5.53
C ASP A 31 -2.39 5.75 -4.24
N CYS A 32 -3.52 5.91 -3.53
CA CYS A 32 -3.80 5.14 -2.33
C CYS A 32 -5.31 4.98 -2.12
N ARG A 33 -5.82 3.77 -2.41
CA ARG A 33 -7.27 3.53 -2.51
C ARG A 33 -7.67 2.11 -2.15
N SER A 34 -8.97 1.93 -1.98
CA SER A 34 -9.61 0.61 -1.88
C SER A 34 -10.57 0.44 -3.06
N ASP A 35 -10.33 -0.58 -3.89
CA ASP A 35 -11.16 -0.93 -5.03
C ASP A 35 -11.92 -2.23 -4.71
N ASP A 36 -13.21 -2.12 -4.39
CA ASP A 36 -14.07 -3.25 -4.02
C ASP A 36 -13.50 -4.20 -2.94
N GLY A 37 -12.72 -3.65 -2.01
CA GLY A 37 -12.11 -4.41 -0.93
C GLY A 37 -10.69 -4.90 -1.22
N ASP A 38 -10.08 -4.59 -2.35
CA ASP A 38 -8.64 -4.75 -2.54
C ASP A 38 -7.94 -3.41 -2.31
N TRP A 39 -6.79 -3.41 -1.65
CA TRP A 39 -6.11 -2.17 -1.26
C TRP A 39 -4.92 -1.89 -2.15
N TYR A 40 -4.82 -0.68 -2.65
CA TYR A 40 -3.77 -0.26 -3.57
C TYR A 40 -2.92 0.86 -2.96
N TYR A 41 -1.63 0.83 -3.30
CA TYR A 41 -0.69 1.89 -3.04
C TYR A 41 0.25 2.05 -4.24
N HIS A 42 0.53 3.30 -4.58
CA HIS A 42 1.49 3.75 -5.57
C HIS A 42 2.23 4.97 -5.02
N ASP A 43 3.52 5.07 -5.26
CA ASP A 43 4.36 6.14 -4.70
C ASP A 43 4.48 7.38 -5.61
N GLY A 44 3.85 7.35 -6.80
CA GLY A 44 3.94 8.37 -7.84
C GLY A 44 5.16 8.21 -8.77
N GLY A 45 6.13 7.37 -8.39
CA GLY A 45 7.35 7.07 -9.15
C GLY A 45 7.25 5.84 -10.05
N GLY A 46 6.16 5.07 -9.96
CA GLY A 46 5.98 3.80 -10.69
C GLY A 46 6.10 2.57 -9.78
N ASN A 47 6.32 2.77 -8.48
CA ASN A 47 6.40 1.69 -7.50
C ASN A 47 5.04 1.50 -6.84
N TRP A 48 4.62 0.25 -6.72
CA TRP A 48 3.25 -0.06 -6.35
C TRP A 48 3.13 -1.37 -5.59
N CYS A 49 2.06 -1.48 -4.83
CA CYS A 49 1.57 -2.77 -4.38
C CYS A 49 0.05 -2.79 -4.28
N ARG A 50 -0.51 -4.00 -4.36
CA ARG A 50 -1.92 -4.28 -4.13
C ARG A 50 -2.08 -5.44 -3.17
N LEU A 51 -2.96 -5.29 -2.21
CA LEU A 51 -3.40 -6.33 -1.29
C LEU A 51 -4.76 -6.87 -1.74
N TYR A 52 -4.75 -8.04 -2.34
CA TYR A 52 -5.96 -8.81 -2.62
C TYR A 52 -6.40 -9.54 -1.36
N ARG A 53 -7.66 -9.38 -0.95
CA ARG A 53 -8.15 -9.94 0.31
C ARG A 53 -9.27 -10.93 0.07
N TYR A 54 -9.16 -12.10 0.71
CA TYR A 54 -10.20 -13.11 0.70
C TYR A 54 -11.20 -12.87 1.84
N ALA A 55 -12.43 -13.32 1.66
CA ALA A 55 -13.47 -13.27 2.69
C ALA A 55 -13.16 -14.15 3.91
N ASP A 56 -12.33 -15.18 3.75
CA ASP A 56 -11.90 -16.09 4.83
C ASP A 56 -10.69 -15.57 5.64
N GLY A 57 -10.21 -14.37 5.35
CA GLY A 57 -9.10 -13.72 6.04
C GLY A 57 -7.72 -13.99 5.43
N ARG A 58 -7.62 -14.82 4.37
CA ARG A 58 -6.39 -14.90 3.57
C ARG A 58 -6.16 -13.61 2.78
N ALA A 59 -4.92 -13.38 2.35
CA ALA A 59 -4.60 -12.26 1.48
C ALA A 59 -3.35 -12.52 0.62
N LEU A 60 -3.26 -11.82 -0.52
CA LEU A 60 -2.07 -11.76 -1.37
C LEU A 60 -1.63 -10.30 -1.50
N LEU A 61 -0.42 -9.99 -1.06
CA LEU A 61 0.23 -8.71 -1.29
C LEU A 61 1.19 -8.87 -2.47
N VAL A 62 0.96 -8.10 -3.51
CA VAL A 62 1.65 -8.20 -4.79
C VAL A 62 2.15 -6.82 -5.16
N GLY A 63 3.30 -6.71 -5.80
CA GLY A 63 3.76 -5.41 -6.25
C GLY A 63 5.09 -5.46 -6.97
N SER A 64 5.61 -4.26 -7.19
CA SER A 64 6.91 -4.02 -7.80
C SER A 64 7.46 -2.70 -7.33
N ASP A 65 8.75 -2.72 -7.03
CA ASP A 65 9.58 -1.53 -7.04
C ASP A 65 10.50 -1.66 -8.26
N HIS A 66 10.28 -0.84 -9.28
CA HIS A 66 10.93 -1.04 -10.57
C HIS A 66 12.41 -0.62 -10.58
N GLU A 67 12.85 0.16 -9.59
CA GLU A 67 14.25 0.54 -9.43
C GLU A 67 15.05 -0.47 -8.58
N TYR A 68 14.41 -1.10 -7.60
CA TYR A 68 15.09 -1.89 -6.58
C TYR A 68 14.74 -3.38 -6.57
N SER A 69 13.86 -3.84 -7.46
CA SER A 69 13.61 -5.27 -7.64
C SER A 69 14.63 -5.92 -8.57
N ASP A 70 15.30 -6.97 -8.07
CA ASP A 70 16.15 -7.87 -8.85
C ASP A 70 15.43 -9.17 -9.24
N THR A 71 14.16 -9.33 -8.84
CA THR A 71 13.30 -10.43 -9.24
C THR A 71 12.59 -10.12 -10.56
N PHE A 72 12.62 -11.11 -11.47
CA PHE A 72 12.00 -11.00 -12.78
C PHE A 72 11.09 -12.22 -13.01
N TYR A 73 9.77 -12.02 -13.03
CA TYR A 73 8.80 -13.10 -13.19
C TYR A 73 8.12 -13.05 -14.57
N GLY A 74 7.91 -14.20 -15.20
CA GLY A 74 7.18 -14.32 -16.46
C GLY A 74 7.73 -13.42 -17.57
N GLU A 75 6.86 -12.60 -18.17
CA GLU A 75 7.22 -11.71 -19.30
C GLU A 75 8.35 -10.72 -18.95
N ALA A 76 8.50 -10.32 -17.68
CA ALA A 76 9.57 -9.41 -17.26
C ALA A 76 10.96 -10.02 -17.47
N ALA A 77 11.13 -11.32 -17.18
CA ALA A 77 12.40 -12.01 -17.35
C ALA A 77 12.87 -11.99 -18.82
N ALA A 78 11.93 -12.24 -19.74
CA ALA A 78 12.21 -12.17 -21.17
C ALA A 78 12.48 -10.74 -21.64
N TYR A 79 11.69 -9.75 -21.20
CA TYR A 79 11.83 -8.36 -21.60
C TYR A 79 13.18 -7.75 -21.19
N PHE A 80 13.62 -8.04 -19.96
CA PHE A 80 14.88 -7.51 -19.42
C PHE A 80 16.09 -8.42 -19.70
N GLU A 81 15.90 -9.55 -20.39
CA GLU A 81 16.93 -10.56 -20.65
C GLU A 81 17.61 -11.05 -19.35
N ARG A 82 16.81 -11.27 -18.29
CA ARG A 82 17.24 -11.72 -16.97
C ARG A 82 16.77 -13.16 -16.69
N PRO A 83 17.48 -13.91 -15.83
CA PRO A 83 16.97 -15.19 -15.34
C PRO A 83 15.62 -15.01 -14.65
N GLU A 84 14.68 -15.90 -14.95
CA GLU A 84 13.37 -15.88 -14.30
C GLU A 84 13.49 -16.26 -12.82
N THR A 85 12.84 -15.48 -11.96
CA THR A 85 12.61 -15.79 -10.56
C THR A 85 11.19 -16.30 -10.42
N ASP A 86 11.02 -17.59 -10.11
CA ASP A 86 9.70 -18.17 -9.89
C ASP A 86 9.12 -17.71 -8.54
N LEU A 87 8.28 -16.67 -8.59
CA LEU A 87 7.60 -16.10 -7.42
C LEU A 87 6.52 -17.03 -6.82
N LEU A 88 6.19 -18.13 -7.50
CA LEU A 88 5.23 -19.13 -7.03
C LEU A 88 5.91 -20.42 -6.57
N ALA A 89 7.24 -20.48 -6.60
CA ALA A 89 7.99 -21.67 -6.24
C ALA A 89 7.64 -22.16 -4.83
N ALA A 90 7.25 -23.43 -4.72
CA ALA A 90 6.80 -24.07 -3.47
C ALA A 90 5.63 -23.36 -2.76
N GLY A 91 4.92 -22.47 -3.46
CA GLY A 91 3.70 -21.83 -3.03
C GLY A 91 2.49 -22.76 -3.08
N GLU A 92 1.43 -22.38 -2.39
CA GLU A 92 0.14 -23.05 -2.53
C GLU A 92 -0.55 -22.57 -3.82
N PRO A 93 -1.43 -23.37 -4.45
CA PRO A 93 -2.01 -23.02 -5.76
C PRO A 93 -2.68 -21.64 -5.81
N TRP A 94 -3.30 -21.21 -4.71
CA TRP A 94 -4.00 -19.92 -4.62
C TRP A 94 -3.07 -18.70 -4.67
N TRP A 95 -1.75 -18.88 -4.54
CA TRP A 95 -0.80 -17.76 -4.71
C TRP A 95 -0.83 -17.21 -6.14
N GLY A 96 -1.12 -18.08 -7.12
CA GLY A 96 -1.24 -17.68 -8.51
C GLY A 96 -2.47 -16.84 -8.82
N ASP A 97 -3.48 -16.82 -7.94
CA ASP A 97 -4.73 -16.07 -8.17
C ASP A 97 -4.45 -14.56 -8.31
N ALA A 98 -3.45 -14.05 -7.56
CA ALA A 98 -2.92 -12.70 -7.67
C ALA A 98 -2.58 -12.29 -9.11
N LEU A 99 -1.96 -13.18 -9.88
CA LEU A 99 -1.56 -12.90 -11.26
C LEU A 99 -2.77 -12.83 -12.22
N GLY A 100 -3.83 -13.57 -11.90
CA GLY A 100 -5.09 -13.52 -12.64
C GLY A 100 -5.92 -12.28 -12.33
N TRP A 101 -5.76 -11.70 -11.14
CA TRP A 101 -6.43 -10.47 -10.72
C TRP A 101 -5.65 -9.20 -11.03
N HIS A 102 -4.35 -9.32 -11.28
CA HIS A 102 -3.46 -8.20 -11.55
C HIS A 102 -3.88 -7.38 -12.77
N ASP A 103 -4.11 -6.09 -12.54
CA ASP A 103 -4.37 -5.12 -13.58
C ASP A 103 -3.07 -4.45 -14.00
N ARG A 104 -2.67 -4.62 -15.27
CA ARG A 104 -1.43 -4.04 -15.79
C ARG A 104 -1.43 -2.50 -15.80
N ARG A 105 -2.59 -1.85 -15.60
CA ARG A 105 -2.70 -0.40 -15.41
C ARG A 105 -2.07 0.07 -14.08
N ASP A 106 -2.08 -0.78 -13.06
CA ASP A 106 -1.45 -0.50 -11.77
C ASP A 106 0.08 -0.61 -11.81
N GLY A 107 0.58 -1.37 -12.78
CA GLY A 107 1.99 -1.58 -13.07
C GLY A 107 2.21 -2.82 -13.93
N GLN A 108 3.21 -2.79 -14.81
CA GLN A 108 3.34 -3.84 -15.82
C GLN A 108 3.91 -5.14 -15.25
N TRP A 109 4.82 -5.04 -14.29
CA TRP A 109 5.64 -6.14 -13.79
C TRP A 109 5.34 -6.43 -12.32
N VAL A 110 5.43 -7.70 -11.96
CA VAL A 110 5.29 -8.19 -10.59
C VAL A 110 6.65 -8.72 -10.15
N SER A 111 7.14 -8.19 -9.04
CA SER A 111 8.45 -8.52 -8.48
C SER A 111 8.34 -9.27 -7.15
N PHE A 112 7.22 -9.17 -6.44
CA PHE A 112 6.95 -9.99 -5.26
C PHE A 112 5.50 -10.45 -5.15
N ILE A 113 5.30 -11.61 -4.52
CA ILE A 113 4.00 -12.14 -4.08
C ILE A 113 4.16 -12.67 -2.67
N TYR A 114 3.50 -12.02 -1.70
CA TYR A 114 3.45 -12.42 -0.31
C TYR A 114 2.04 -12.89 0.03
N ALA A 115 1.94 -14.04 0.67
CA ALA A 115 0.70 -14.72 0.96
C ALA A 115 0.46 -14.80 2.47
N PHE A 116 -0.65 -14.21 2.92
CA PHE A 116 -1.13 -14.34 4.28
C PHE A 116 -2.16 -15.47 4.35
N ASP A 117 -1.88 -16.50 5.14
CA ASP A 117 -2.75 -17.68 5.28
C ASP A 117 -3.85 -17.52 6.34
N GLY A 118 -4.07 -16.30 6.85
CA GLY A 118 -4.93 -16.01 7.98
C GLY A 118 -4.17 -15.92 9.32
N GLN A 119 -2.91 -16.38 9.36
CA GLN A 119 -2.07 -16.34 10.57
C GLN A 119 -0.71 -15.71 10.32
N ARG A 120 -0.07 -16.04 9.20
CA ARG A 120 1.31 -15.62 8.91
C ARG A 120 1.52 -15.32 7.43
N TRP A 121 2.51 -14.48 7.19
CA TRP A 121 2.97 -14.13 5.85
C TRP A 121 4.04 -15.11 5.36
N ARG A 122 3.92 -15.53 4.10
CA ARG A 122 4.88 -16.39 3.42
C ARG A 122 5.14 -15.91 2.00
N ARG A 123 6.35 -16.15 1.49
CA ARG A 123 6.71 -15.95 0.08
C ARG A 123 7.47 -17.15 -0.49
N ALA A 124 7.63 -17.22 -1.81
CA ALA A 124 8.47 -18.21 -2.46
C ALA A 124 9.94 -18.06 -1.99
N PRO A 125 10.73 -19.14 -1.94
CA PRO A 125 12.12 -19.08 -1.53
C PRO A 125 13.00 -18.49 -2.65
N TYR A 126 13.58 -17.32 -2.41
CA TYR A 126 14.61 -16.68 -3.24
C TYR A 126 15.44 -15.71 -2.41
N ASP A 127 16.70 -15.49 -2.81
CA ASP A 127 17.68 -14.66 -2.10
C ASP A 127 17.88 -13.26 -2.72
N LEU A 128 17.20 -12.98 -3.84
CA LEU A 128 17.24 -11.69 -4.52
C LEU A 128 16.41 -10.64 -3.76
N ASP A 129 16.78 -9.37 -3.90
CA ASP A 129 15.94 -8.27 -3.47
C ASP A 129 14.72 -8.19 -4.39
N ASP A 130 13.53 -8.18 -3.81
CA ASP A 130 12.26 -8.09 -4.54
C ASP A 130 11.65 -6.69 -4.47
N GLY A 131 12.39 -5.73 -3.90
CA GLY A 131 12.02 -4.32 -3.86
C GLY A 131 10.98 -3.95 -2.81
N PHE A 132 10.38 -4.91 -2.08
CA PHE A 132 9.34 -4.60 -1.09
C PHE A 132 9.84 -3.69 0.04
N ALA A 133 11.11 -3.87 0.47
CA ALA A 133 11.70 -3.03 1.50
C ALA A 133 11.86 -1.57 1.03
N SER A 134 12.23 -1.38 -0.24
CA SER A 134 12.47 -0.08 -0.89
C SER A 134 11.18 0.65 -1.24
N LEU A 135 10.11 -0.08 -1.59
CA LEU A 135 8.75 0.46 -1.72
C LEU A 135 8.30 1.20 -0.45
N ASP A 136 8.88 0.84 0.70
CA ASP A 136 8.71 1.52 1.98
C ASP A 136 7.23 1.72 2.38
N LEU A 137 6.40 0.72 2.05
CA LEU A 137 4.93 0.76 2.17
C LEU A 137 4.51 1.40 3.52
N PRO A 138 3.83 2.56 3.49
CA PRO A 138 3.52 3.32 4.70
C PRO A 138 2.74 2.53 5.75
N ALA A 139 1.85 1.63 5.32
CA ALA A 139 0.98 0.85 6.20
C ALA A 139 1.72 -0.18 7.09
N VAL A 140 2.99 -0.49 6.80
CA VAL A 140 3.75 -1.52 7.54
C VAL A 140 4.05 -1.09 8.98
N SER A 141 4.19 0.21 9.26
CA SER A 141 4.45 0.69 10.63
C SER A 141 3.87 2.08 10.89
N ASP A 142 3.64 2.40 12.17
CA ASP A 142 3.18 3.73 12.58
C ASP A 142 4.20 4.81 12.20
N ASP A 143 5.49 4.50 12.23
CA ASP A 143 6.57 5.43 11.88
C ASP A 143 6.55 5.79 10.40
N ARG A 144 6.44 4.79 9.51
CA ARG A 144 6.35 5.01 8.07
C ARG A 144 5.08 5.78 7.69
N ALA A 145 3.93 5.37 8.25
CA ALA A 145 2.67 6.07 8.03
C ALA A 145 2.71 7.53 8.51
N ARG A 146 3.30 7.78 9.69
CA ARG A 146 3.49 9.14 10.24
C ARG A 146 4.38 9.97 9.33
N ARG A 147 5.51 9.43 8.87
CA ARG A 147 6.43 10.12 7.98
C ARG A 147 5.72 10.53 6.69
N THR A 148 5.07 9.59 6.01
CA THR A 148 4.31 9.87 4.78
C THR A 148 3.23 10.92 5.00
N ILE A 149 2.39 10.77 6.04
CA ILE A 149 1.35 11.76 6.32
C ILE A 149 1.96 13.14 6.61
N THR A 150 3.07 13.19 7.34
CA THR A 150 3.76 14.45 7.66
C THR A 150 4.34 15.12 6.41
N GLU A 151 4.90 14.35 5.48
CA GLU A 151 5.42 14.86 4.20
C GLU A 151 4.30 15.50 3.39
N TYR A 152 3.20 14.78 3.19
CA TYR A 152 2.04 15.32 2.47
C TYR A 152 1.34 16.45 3.22
N ALA A 153 1.36 16.46 4.55
CA ALA A 153 0.82 17.56 5.37
C ALA A 153 1.71 18.80 5.40
N LYS A 154 2.99 18.72 5.01
CA LYS A 154 3.85 19.90 4.85
C LYS A 154 3.70 20.52 3.46
N GLY A 155 3.43 19.71 2.45
CA GLY A 155 3.39 20.17 1.05
C GLY A 155 4.76 20.60 0.52
N GLU A 156 4.80 21.26 -0.64
CA GLU A 156 6.03 21.75 -1.27
C GLU A 156 6.42 23.19 -0.88
N GLY A 157 5.59 23.86 -0.08
CA GLY A 157 5.76 25.27 0.31
C GLY A 157 6.37 25.45 1.70
N ASP A 158 6.92 26.65 1.94
CA ASP A 158 7.44 27.11 3.23
C ASP A 158 6.32 27.63 4.17
N ASP A 159 5.07 27.20 3.94
CA ASP A 159 3.89 27.70 4.65
C ASP A 159 3.80 27.07 6.04
N ASP A 160 3.95 27.94 7.04
CA ASP A 160 3.52 27.85 8.43
C ASP A 160 3.41 26.43 9.01
N LEU A 161 4.44 26.03 9.78
CA LEU A 161 4.41 24.88 10.68
C LEU A 161 3.04 24.78 11.36
N VAL A 162 2.19 23.89 10.85
CA VAL A 162 0.87 23.60 11.42
C VAL A 162 1.08 23.33 12.91
N PRO A 163 0.54 24.17 13.81
CA PRO A 163 0.81 24.01 15.23
C PRO A 163 0.38 22.63 15.69
N ASP A 164 1.27 21.97 16.45
CA ASP A 164 1.05 20.62 16.95
C ASP A 164 0.83 19.57 15.84
N LEU A 165 1.40 19.76 14.65
CA LEU A 165 1.26 18.84 13.51
C LEU A 165 1.46 17.37 13.92
N GLY A 166 2.50 17.08 14.70
CA GLY A 166 2.78 15.72 15.17
C GLY A 166 1.57 15.10 15.91
N SER A 167 0.94 15.85 16.82
CA SER A 167 -0.26 15.37 17.54
C SER A 167 -1.46 15.18 16.62
N ARG A 168 -1.64 16.06 15.63
CA ARG A 168 -2.72 15.95 14.64
C ARG A 168 -2.53 14.75 13.71
N VAL A 169 -1.29 14.46 13.31
CA VAL A 169 -0.95 13.26 12.54
C VAL A 169 -1.29 12.00 13.36
N GLU A 170 -1.00 11.98 14.66
CA GLU A 170 -1.39 10.87 15.53
C GLU A 170 -2.89 10.69 15.65
N GLU A 171 -3.66 11.78 15.67
CA GLU A 171 -5.12 11.72 15.68
C GLU A 171 -5.67 11.12 14.39
N VAL A 172 -5.12 11.49 13.23
CA VAL A 172 -5.49 10.93 11.93
C VAL A 172 -5.12 9.45 11.84
N LEU A 173 -3.90 9.06 12.25
CA LEU A 173 -3.46 7.66 12.29
C LEU A 173 -4.35 6.81 13.18
N ARG A 174 -4.68 7.31 14.38
CA ARG A 174 -5.55 6.59 15.33
C ARG A 174 -6.97 6.44 14.81
N ALA A 175 -7.49 7.44 14.09
CA ALA A 175 -8.83 7.38 13.52
C ALA A 175 -8.91 6.38 12.36
N GLY A 176 -7.87 6.28 11.53
CA GLY A 176 -7.81 5.34 10.41
C GLY A 176 -9.03 5.46 9.50
N VAL A 177 -9.86 4.41 9.43
CA VAL A 177 -11.09 4.40 8.61
C VAL A 177 -12.15 5.40 9.08
N ASP A 178 -12.09 5.82 10.35
CA ASP A 178 -13.05 6.74 10.98
C ASP A 178 -12.56 8.20 10.96
N VAL A 179 -11.48 8.50 10.23
CA VAL A 179 -10.95 9.85 10.08
C VAL A 179 -12.01 10.80 9.53
N THR A 180 -12.02 12.03 10.05
CA THR A 180 -12.98 13.07 9.68
C THR A 180 -12.34 14.14 8.80
N ALA A 181 -13.17 14.85 8.04
CA ALA A 181 -12.69 15.91 7.17
C ALA A 181 -12.04 17.06 7.95
N ASP A 182 -12.49 17.31 9.19
CA ASP A 182 -11.92 18.35 10.05
C ASP A 182 -10.53 17.95 10.57
N GLN A 183 -10.33 16.66 10.90
CA GLN A 183 -9.00 16.15 11.25
C GLN A 183 -8.03 16.28 10.09
N VAL A 184 -8.47 15.97 8.86
CA VAL A 184 -7.62 16.12 7.67
C VAL A 184 -7.33 17.59 7.37
N ARG A 185 -8.33 18.47 7.38
CA ARG A 185 -8.12 19.93 7.20
C ARG A 185 -7.17 20.52 8.22
N ALA A 186 -7.18 19.99 9.44
CA ALA A 186 -6.29 20.44 10.49
C ALA A 186 -4.82 20.12 10.20
N LEU A 187 -4.51 19.24 9.24
CA LEU A 187 -3.13 18.93 8.86
C LEU A 187 -2.50 19.96 7.92
N GLY A 188 -3.29 20.73 7.15
CA GLY A 188 -2.74 21.71 6.21
C GLY A 188 -3.80 22.29 5.27
N SER A 189 -3.60 23.54 4.83
CA SER A 189 -4.54 24.28 3.97
C SER A 189 -4.55 23.80 2.50
N HIS A 190 -3.46 23.18 2.04
CA HIS A 190 -3.32 22.59 0.70
C HIS A 190 -4.02 21.24 0.54
N LEU A 191 -4.52 20.64 1.63
CA LEU A 191 -5.40 19.48 1.59
C LEU A 191 -6.81 19.94 1.21
N THR A 192 -6.97 20.28 -0.07
CA THR A 192 -8.15 20.96 -0.61
C THR A 192 -9.39 20.09 -0.74
N GLU A 193 -9.23 18.75 -0.76
CA GLU A 193 -10.33 17.79 -0.96
C GLU A 193 -10.52 16.81 0.22
N PRO A 194 -10.68 17.28 1.46
CA PRO A 194 -10.77 16.41 2.64
C PRO A 194 -11.96 15.44 2.60
N GLY A 195 -13.02 15.76 1.85
CA GLY A 195 -14.15 14.85 1.64
C GLY A 195 -13.79 13.64 0.78
N VAL A 196 -12.94 13.83 -0.24
CA VAL A 196 -12.44 12.76 -1.11
C VAL A 196 -11.52 11.84 -0.31
N GLY A 197 -10.59 12.42 0.46
CA GLY A 197 -9.73 11.67 1.37
C GLY A 197 -10.52 10.81 2.36
N VAL A 198 -11.49 11.39 3.08
CA VAL A 198 -12.31 10.63 4.04
C VAL A 198 -13.09 9.50 3.35
N ALA A 199 -13.58 9.73 2.13
CA ALA A 199 -14.25 8.68 1.35
C ALA A 199 -13.27 7.55 1.00
N ALA A 200 -12.05 7.86 0.59
CA ALA A 200 -11.00 6.90 0.30
C ALA A 200 -10.68 6.04 1.54
N ALA A 201 -10.47 6.67 2.70
CA ALA A 201 -10.19 5.99 3.97
C ALA A 201 -11.30 5.00 4.36
N ARG A 202 -12.57 5.39 4.21
CA ARG A 202 -13.72 4.53 4.51
C ARG A 202 -13.79 3.29 3.63
N GLY A 203 -13.27 3.36 2.40
CA GLY A 203 -13.21 2.20 1.50
C GLY A 203 -12.43 1.02 2.07
N PHE A 204 -11.48 1.26 2.98
CA PHE A 204 -10.68 0.22 3.63
C PHE A 204 -11.47 -0.61 4.65
N ALA A 205 -12.67 -0.16 5.06
CA ALA A 205 -13.56 -0.92 5.94
C ALA A 205 -14.33 -2.04 5.20
N ALA A 206 -14.33 -2.04 3.87
CA ALA A 206 -14.96 -3.11 3.09
C ALA A 206 -14.37 -4.49 3.45
N PRO A 207 -15.16 -5.58 3.41
CA PRO A 207 -14.63 -6.94 3.55
C PRO A 207 -13.73 -7.31 2.36
N GLY A 208 -12.95 -8.39 2.52
CA GLY A 208 -12.24 -9.00 1.40
C GLY A 208 -13.23 -9.54 0.36
N ARG A 209 -12.84 -9.44 -0.92
CA ARG A 209 -13.69 -9.74 -2.07
C ARG A 209 -13.62 -11.21 -2.51
N HIS A 210 -12.47 -11.85 -2.31
CA HIS A 210 -12.11 -13.12 -2.97
C HIS A 210 -12.40 -14.38 -2.15
#